data_AF-A0A9D7CUK6-F1
#
_entry.id   AF-A0A9D7CUK6-F1
#
_cell.length_a   1.000
_cell.length_b   1.000
_cell.length_c   1.000
_cell.angle_alpha   90.00
_cell.angle_beta   90.00
_cell.angle_gamma   90.00
#
_symmetry.space_group_name_H-M   'P 1'
#
loop_
_entity.id
_entity.type
_entity.pdbx_description
1 polymer ?
#
loop_
_entity_poly.entity_id
_entity_poly.type
_entity_poly.pdbx_seq_one_letter_code
_entity_poly.pdbx_strand_id
1 'polypeptide(L)'
;MKATPPGGSPDALAARVDGTLLPPDEARELWARFSAHMEANKGDLLGFAAAEGFASIRPGLEGGRPVLLASRSKAQEPYRNVSKEK
;
A
#
# COMPACT_ATOMS: atom_id res chain seq x y z
N MET A 1 -35.71 -5.46 0.47
CA MET A 1 -34.50 -6.05 -0.17
C MET A 1 -33.34 -5.16 0.24
N LYS A 2 -32.35 -5.72 0.95
CA LYS A 2 -31.28 -4.93 1.60
C LYS A 2 -30.45 -4.20 0.54
N ALA A 3 -30.26 -2.90 0.72
CA ALA A 3 -29.30 -2.12 -0.06
C ALA A 3 -27.90 -2.72 0.16
N THR A 4 -27.31 -3.24 -0.91
CA THR A 4 -25.91 -3.64 -0.95
C THR A 4 -25.09 -2.35 -0.83
N PRO A 5 -24.29 -2.12 0.23
CA PRO A 5 -23.25 -1.11 0.13
C PRO A 5 -22.32 -1.53 -1.01
N PRO A 6 -21.61 -0.63 -1.71
CA PRO A 6 -20.51 -1.03 -2.59
C PRO A 6 -19.36 -1.59 -1.74
N GLY A 7 -19.58 -2.75 -1.13
CA GLY A 7 -18.59 -3.55 -0.46
C GLY A 7 -17.81 -4.26 -1.55
N GLY A 8 -16.72 -3.65 -1.99
CA GLY A 8 -15.65 -4.41 -2.64
C GLY A 8 -15.34 -5.59 -1.73
N SER A 9 -15.48 -6.80 -2.24
CA SER A 9 -15.28 -8.01 -1.46
C SER A 9 -13.96 -7.90 -0.69
N PRO A 10 -13.90 -8.22 0.62
CA PRO A 10 -12.66 -8.17 1.39
C PRO A 10 -11.60 -9.14 0.85
N ASP A 11 -11.97 -10.03 -0.07
CA ASP A 11 -11.10 -10.94 -0.81
C ASP A 11 -10.36 -10.29 -2.01
N ALA A 12 -10.73 -9.07 -2.40
CA ALA A 12 -10.16 -8.39 -3.57
C ALA A 12 -9.08 -7.34 -3.21
N LEU A 13 -8.79 -7.14 -1.92
CA LEU A 13 -7.82 -6.17 -1.45
C LEU A 13 -6.41 -6.71 -1.58
N ALA A 14 -5.63 -6.14 -2.48
CA ALA A 14 -4.21 -6.43 -2.59
C ALA A 14 -3.39 -5.34 -1.87
N ALA A 15 -2.20 -5.70 -1.41
CA ALA A 15 -1.20 -4.74 -0.96
C ALA A 15 0.15 -5.14 -1.52
N ARG A 16 0.89 -4.17 -2.04
CA ARG A 16 2.28 -4.31 -2.45
C ARG A 16 3.13 -3.41 -1.59
N VAL A 17 4.15 -3.98 -1.00
CA VAL A 17 5.18 -3.26 -0.26
C VAL A 17 6.50 -3.44 -0.98
N ASP A 18 7.11 -2.34 -1.41
CA ASP A 18 8.41 -2.35 -2.09
C ASP A 18 8.44 -3.20 -3.37
N GLY A 19 7.28 -3.36 -4.01
CA GLY A 19 7.09 -4.25 -5.17
C GLY A 19 6.77 -5.70 -4.80
N THR A 20 6.94 -6.12 -3.56
CA THR A 20 6.52 -7.44 -3.05
C THR A 20 5.02 -7.45 -2.78
N LEU A 21 4.30 -8.40 -3.38
CA LEU A 21 2.89 -8.64 -3.08
C LEU A 21 2.78 -9.27 -1.68
N LEU A 22 2.07 -8.61 -0.77
CA LEU A 22 1.80 -9.15 0.56
C LEU A 22 0.76 -10.27 0.49
N PRO A 23 0.79 -11.21 1.44
CA PRO A 23 -0.27 -12.19 1.59
C PRO A 23 -1.60 -11.50 1.92
N PRO A 24 -2.75 -12.12 1.56
CA PRO A 24 -4.06 -11.50 1.70
C PRO A 24 -4.42 -11.12 3.15
N ASP A 25 -3.87 -11.82 4.14
CA ASP A 25 -4.06 -11.55 5.57
C ASP A 25 -3.39 -10.22 5.98
N GLU A 26 -2.09 -10.08 5.71
CA GLU A 26 -1.32 -8.84 5.89
C GLU A 26 -1.90 -7.68 5.07
N ALA A 27 -2.35 -7.95 3.84
CA ALA A 27 -2.97 -6.93 3.00
C ALA A 27 -4.25 -6.39 3.66
N ARG A 28 -5.11 -7.26 4.20
CA ARG A 28 -6.31 -6.84 4.94
C ARG A 28 -5.97 -6.02 6.18
N GLU A 29 -4.98 -6.43 6.95
CA GLU A 29 -4.52 -5.66 8.11
C GLU A 29 -4.05 -4.26 7.71
N LEU A 30 -3.24 -4.15 6.65
CA LEU A 30 -2.75 -2.86 6.16
C LEU A 30 -3.91 -1.96 5.71
N TRP A 31 -4.89 -2.53 5.00
CA TRP A 31 -6.10 -1.81 4.59
C TRP A 31 -6.97 -1.37 5.76
N ALA A 32 -7.07 -2.19 6.82
CA ALA A 32 -7.81 -1.84 8.03
C ALA A 32 -7.14 -0.64 8.75
N ARG A 33 -5.82 -0.67 8.91
CA ARG A 33 -5.05 0.43 9.50
C ARG A 33 -5.13 1.69 8.64
N PHE A 34 -4.99 1.54 7.32
CA PHE A 34 -5.13 2.65 6.37
C PHE A 34 -6.52 3.30 6.45
N SER A 35 -7.59 2.50 6.50
CA SER A 35 -8.95 3.02 6.61
C SER A 35 -9.18 3.74 7.94
N ALA A 36 -8.69 3.18 9.05
CA ALA A 36 -8.75 3.83 10.36
C ALA A 36 -7.98 5.16 10.38
N HIS A 37 -6.81 5.22 9.73
CA HIS A 37 -6.05 6.46 9.59
C HIS A 37 -6.79 7.49 8.74
N MET A 38 -7.44 7.09 7.65
CA MET A 38 -8.22 7.98 6.79
C MET A 38 -9.48 8.52 7.49
N GLU A 39 -10.08 7.76 8.40
CA GLU A 39 -11.20 8.22 9.24
C GLU A 39 -10.73 9.27 10.25
N ALA A 40 -9.58 9.06 10.89
CA ALA A 40 -9.00 9.98 11.86
C ALA A 40 -8.32 11.21 11.23
N ASN A 41 -7.68 11.03 10.07
CA ASN A 41 -6.87 12.00 9.35
C ASN A 41 -7.27 11.99 7.86
N LYS A 42 -8.43 12.54 7.54
CA LYS A 42 -8.98 12.57 6.17
C LYS A 42 -7.96 13.13 5.17
N GLY A 43 -7.49 12.25 4.28
CA GLY A 43 -6.59 12.60 3.18
C GLY A 43 -5.09 12.58 3.52
N ASP A 44 -4.71 12.15 4.73
CA ASP A 44 -3.32 12.11 5.15
C ASP A 44 -2.63 10.78 4.80
N LEU A 45 -2.23 10.66 3.54
CA LEU A 45 -1.49 9.49 3.05
C LEU A 45 -0.04 9.48 3.57
N LEU A 46 0.58 10.66 3.68
CA LEU A 46 1.98 10.80 4.09
C LEU A 46 2.17 10.52 5.57
N GLY A 47 1.26 10.92 6.45
CA GLY A 47 1.38 10.56 7.87
C GLY A 47 1.10 9.09 8.13
N PHE A 48 0.22 8.42 7.37
CA PHE A 48 0.11 6.95 7.44
C PHE A 48 1.41 6.28 7.01
N ALA A 49 2.00 6.74 5.89
CA ALA A 49 3.29 6.25 5.44
C ALA A 49 4.36 6.44 6.52
N ALA A 50 4.46 7.62 7.13
CA ALA A 50 5.42 7.90 8.18
C ALA A 50 5.19 7.06 9.45
N ALA A 51 3.93 6.83 9.85
CA ALA A 51 3.57 6.04 11.02
C ALA A 51 3.97 4.56 10.87
N GLU A 52 3.78 3.99 9.68
CA GLU A 52 4.15 2.60 9.37
C GLU A 52 5.62 2.45 8.89
N GLY A 53 6.35 3.56 8.72
CA GLY A 53 7.75 3.55 8.24
C GLY A 53 7.91 3.40 6.72
N PHE A 54 6.87 3.68 5.94
CA PHE A 54 6.93 3.78 4.49
C PHE A 54 7.46 5.16 4.05
N ALA A 55 8.23 5.19 2.95
CA ALA A 55 8.62 6.41 2.27
C ALA A 55 7.46 7.04 1.49
N SER A 56 6.53 6.22 0.98
CA SER A 56 5.31 6.67 0.31
C SER A 56 4.27 5.56 0.33
N ILE A 57 3.00 5.93 0.41
CA ILE A 57 1.89 5.00 0.27
C ILE A 57 0.78 5.63 -0.56
N ARG A 58 0.19 4.84 -1.45
CA ARG A 58 -0.92 5.28 -2.27
C ARG A 58 -1.89 4.14 -2.59
N PRO A 59 -3.20 4.37 -2.53
CA PRO A 59 -4.16 3.45 -3.12
C PRO A 59 -4.09 3.52 -4.65
N GLY A 60 -4.16 2.37 -5.30
CA GLY A 60 -4.20 2.20 -6.75
C GLY A 60 -5.25 1.15 -7.15
N LEU A 61 -5.41 0.97 -8.46
CA LEU A 61 -6.33 0.01 -9.06
C LEU A 61 -5.55 -0.81 -10.09
N GLU A 62 -5.45 -2.12 -9.89
CA GLU A 62 -4.77 -3.07 -10.78
C GLU A 62 -5.79 -4.11 -11.25
N GLY A 63 -6.06 -4.19 -12.56
CA GLY A 63 -6.98 -5.17 -13.12
C GLY A 63 -8.40 -5.12 -12.52
N GLY A 64 -8.86 -3.94 -12.09
CA GLY A 64 -10.16 -3.75 -11.42
C GLY A 64 -10.17 -4.09 -9.92
N ARG A 65 -9.01 -4.40 -9.32
CA ARG A 65 -8.87 -4.67 -7.89
C ARG A 65 -8.16 -3.51 -7.18
N PRO A 66 -8.67 -3.06 -6.03
CA PRO A 66 -7.99 -2.05 -5.22
C PRO A 66 -6.69 -2.63 -4.65
N VAL A 67 -5.58 -1.93 -4.89
CA VAL A 67 -4.25 -2.30 -4.41
C VAL A 67 -3.63 -1.16 -3.63
N LEU A 68 -3.14 -1.43 -2.42
CA LEU A 68 -2.34 -0.46 -1.68
C LEU A 68 -0.88 -0.60 -2.11
N LEU A 69 -0.29 0.45 -2.67
CA LEU A 69 1.11 0.49 -3.07
C LEU A 69 1.88 1.28 -2.01
N ALA A 70 2.61 0.57 -1.16
CA ALA A 70 3.52 1.15 -0.19
C ALA A 70 4.96 0.91 -0.63
N SER A 71 5.83 1.89 -0.42
CA SER A 71 7.27 1.76 -0.66
C SER A 71 7.99 2.09 0.62
N ARG A 72 8.74 1.12 1.17
CA ARG A 72 9.61 1.33 2.34
C ARG A 72 10.97 1.87 1.96
N SER A 73 11.39 1.66 0.71
CA SER A 73 12.66 2.15 0.18
C SER A 73 12.74 3.68 0.19
N LYS A 74 13.13 4.24 1.34
CA LYS A 74 13.95 5.45 1.41
C LYS A 74 15.38 4.98 1.17
N ALA A 75 15.94 5.42 0.05
CA ALA A 75 17.10 4.88 -0.64
C ALA A 75 16.80 3.53 -1.34
N GLN A 76 16.49 3.60 -2.64
CA GLN A 76 17.36 2.83 -3.52
C GLN A 76 18.77 3.21 -3.10
N GLU A 77 19.54 2.28 -2.52
CA GLU A 77 20.99 2.42 -2.55
C GLU A 77 21.31 2.91 -3.97
N PRO A 78 21.97 4.08 -4.13
CA PRO A 78 22.18 4.65 -5.44
C PRO A 78 22.87 3.56 -6.22
N TYR A 79 22.16 3.01 -7.21
CA TYR A 79 22.58 1.96 -8.11
C TYR A 79 24.08 1.75 -7.96
N ARG A 80 24.52 0.88 -7.03
CA ARG A 80 25.95 0.79 -6.71
C ARG A 80 26.53 0.26 -7.98
N ASN A 81 27.12 1.16 -8.76
CA ASN A 81 27.58 0.97 -10.10
C ASN A 81 28.06 -0.47 -10.21
N VAL A 82 27.35 -1.30 -10.99
CA VAL A 82 28.01 -2.42 -11.62
C VAL A 82 29.17 -1.77 -12.35
N SER A 83 30.33 -1.90 -11.71
CA SER A 83 31.56 -1.29 -12.12
C SER A 83 31.92 -2.05 -13.38
N LYS A 84 31.46 -1.56 -14.54
CA LYS A 84 32.10 -1.90 -15.79
C LYS A 84 33.46 -1.20 -15.75
N GLU A 85 34.42 -1.90 -15.18
CA GLU A 85 35.64 -2.32 -15.86
C GLU A 85 36.00 -1.45 -17.09
N LYS A 86 37.12 -0.72 -17.04
CA LYS A 86 38.43 -1.19 -17.54
C LYS A 86 39.55 -0.19 -17.27
#